data_AF-A0A7S0JQ63-F1
#
_entry.id   AF-A0A7S0JQ63-F1
#
_cell.length_a   1.000
_cell.length_b   1.000
_cell.length_c   1.000
_cell.angle_alpha   90.00
_cell.angle_beta   90.00
_cell.angle_gamma   90.00
#
_symmetry.space_group_name_H-M   'P 1'
#
loop_
_entity.id
_entity.type
_entity.pdbx_description
1 polymer ?
#
loop_
_entity_poly.entity_id
_entity_poly.type
_entity_poly.pdbx_seq_one_letter_code
_entity_poly.pdbx_strand_id
1 'polypeptide(L)'
;ETVDRLAALEDVAEAAESFSSVKGTAYDCRQCGRQFSRVPDSCKEQGHSLRAVPITKHFRSCVGCGNRATGPRPANQTATACAKCGKRVWKAASVRSIRA
;
A
#
# COMPACT_ATOMS: atom_id res chain seq x y z
N GLU A 1 26.98 -11.41 -22.02
CA GLU A 1 26.72 -10.06 -21.45
C GLU A 1 25.25 -9.86 -21.05
N THR A 2 24.29 -10.53 -21.70
CA THR A 2 22.84 -10.42 -21.44
C THR A 2 22.33 -11.20 -20.21
N VAL A 3 23.09 -12.22 -19.77
CA VAL A 3 22.69 -13.13 -18.67
C VAL A 3 22.78 -12.44 -17.31
N ASP A 4 23.75 -11.54 -17.14
CA ASP A 4 23.99 -10.79 -15.90
C ASP A 4 22.86 -9.79 -15.59
N ARG A 5 22.30 -9.16 -16.64
CA ARG A 5 21.15 -8.25 -16.51
C ARG A 5 19.85 -8.99 -16.16
N LEU A 6 19.68 -10.24 -16.60
CA LEU A 6 18.48 -11.02 -16.26
C LEU A 6 18.50 -11.44 -14.79
N ALA A 7 19.64 -11.94 -14.30
CA ALA A 7 19.80 -12.35 -12.91
C ALA A 7 19.59 -11.17 -11.93
N ALA A 8 20.10 -9.98 -12.27
CA ALA A 8 19.87 -8.78 -11.45
C ALA A 8 18.39 -8.32 -11.42
N LEU A 9 17.63 -8.56 -12.50
CA LEU A 9 16.20 -8.26 -12.54
C LEU A 9 15.38 -9.30 -11.76
N GLU A 10 15.80 -10.56 -11.78
CA GLU A 10 15.19 -11.64 -11.01
C GLU A 10 15.43 -11.47 -9.50
N ASP A 11 16.61 -11.03 -9.07
CA ASP A 11 16.91 -10.75 -7.66
C ASP A 11 16.13 -9.54 -7.11
N VAL A 12 15.96 -8.48 -7.91
CA VAL A 12 15.09 -7.35 -7.55
C VAL A 12 13.61 -7.74 -7.55
N ALA A 13 13.20 -8.67 -8.41
CA ALA A 13 11.87 -9.27 -8.37
C ALA A 13 11.68 -10.13 -7.11
N GLU A 14 12.62 -11.00 -6.75
CA GLU A 14 12.58 -11.85 -5.55
C GLU A 14 12.61 -11.03 -4.25
N ALA A 15 13.40 -9.97 -4.20
CA ALA A 15 13.34 -9.00 -3.12
C ALA A 15 11.91 -8.43 -3.03
N ALA A 16 11.35 -7.97 -4.15
CA ALA A 16 9.95 -7.51 -4.21
C ALA A 16 8.92 -8.60 -3.85
N GLU A 17 9.25 -9.89 -3.92
CA GLU A 17 8.33 -11.01 -3.69
C GLU A 17 7.97 -11.25 -2.22
N SER A 18 8.76 -10.73 -1.27
CA SER A 18 8.60 -11.04 0.16
C SER A 18 8.13 -9.87 1.03
N PHE A 19 7.92 -8.69 0.47
CA PHE A 19 7.56 -7.53 1.27
C PHE A 19 6.05 -7.46 1.57
N SER A 20 5.69 -7.64 2.84
CA SER A 20 4.35 -7.34 3.36
C SER A 20 4.11 -5.85 3.60
N SER A 21 5.12 -5.01 3.30
CA SER A 21 5.03 -3.55 3.41
C SER A 21 5.94 -2.82 2.43
N VAL A 22 5.49 -1.65 1.97
CA VAL A 22 6.26 -0.75 1.10
C VAL A 22 6.34 0.64 1.73
N LYS A 23 7.54 1.21 1.77
CA LYS A 23 7.74 2.63 2.08
C LYS A 23 7.29 3.45 0.87
N GLY A 24 6.55 4.51 1.11
CA GLY A 24 6.09 5.41 0.05
C GLY A 24 5.78 6.78 0.59
N THR A 25 5.16 7.59 -0.26
CA THR A 25 4.79 8.95 0.06
C THR A 25 3.27 9.07 0.07
N ALA A 26 2.74 9.75 1.09
CA ALA A 26 1.38 10.24 1.09
C ALA A 26 1.39 11.76 1.10
N TYR A 27 0.25 12.35 0.75
CA TYR A 27 0.10 13.80 0.64
C TYR A 27 -0.93 14.26 1.66
N ASP A 28 -0.49 15.04 2.63
CA ASP A 28 -1.33 15.71 3.62
C ASP A 28 -1.80 17.04 3.05
N CYS A 29 -3.11 17.19 2.82
CA CYS A 29 -3.69 18.45 2.37
C CYS A 29 -4.06 19.31 3.57
N ARG A 30 -3.43 20.48 3.71
CA ARG A 30 -3.63 21.38 4.86
C ARG A 30 -5.02 22.02 4.87
N GLN A 31 -5.61 22.26 3.70
CA GLN A 31 -6.97 22.80 3.59
C GLN A 31 -8.05 21.72 3.83
N CYS A 32 -7.88 20.52 3.28
CA CYS A 32 -8.87 19.45 3.45
C CYS A 32 -8.77 18.71 4.78
N GLY A 33 -7.63 18.81 5.48
CA GLY A 33 -7.33 18.03 6.69
C GLY A 33 -7.29 16.52 6.44
N ARG A 34 -7.00 16.10 5.20
CA ARG A 34 -7.03 14.69 4.77
C ARG A 34 -5.70 14.28 4.16
N GLN A 35 -5.34 13.02 4.42
CA GLN A 35 -4.18 12.37 3.83
C GLN A 35 -4.59 11.52 2.63
N PHE A 36 -3.87 11.67 1.52
CA PHE A 36 -4.12 10.94 0.28
C PHE A 36 -2.91 10.11 -0.12
N SER A 37 -3.15 8.94 -0.73
CA SER A 37 -2.08 8.11 -1.28
C SER A 37 -1.47 8.67 -2.56
N ARG A 38 -2.18 9.58 -3.23
CA ARG A 38 -1.77 10.33 -4.44
C ARG A 38 -2.33 11.73 -4.32
N VAL A 39 -1.73 12.72 -4.97
CA VAL A 39 -2.31 14.07 -5.04
C VAL A 39 -3.65 13.98 -5.80
N PRO A 40 -4.78 14.36 -5.19
CA PRO A 40 -6.06 14.34 -5.89
C PRO A 40 -6.19 15.58 -6.80
N ASP A 41 -6.74 15.40 -8.00
CA ASP A 41 -6.91 16.46 -8.99
C ASP A 41 -7.67 17.66 -8.41
N SER A 42 -8.74 17.42 -7.66
CA SER A 42 -9.49 18.50 -7.02
C SER A 42 -8.66 19.35 -6.05
N CYS A 43 -7.67 18.78 -5.35
CA CYS A 43 -6.77 19.59 -4.51
C CYS A 43 -5.75 20.34 -5.36
N LYS A 44 -5.34 19.79 -6.50
CA LYS A 44 -4.43 20.46 -7.44
C LYS A 44 -5.12 21.64 -8.12
N GLU A 45 -6.35 21.45 -8.60
CA GLU A 45 -7.17 22.48 -9.27
C GLU A 45 -7.54 23.63 -8.34
N GLN A 46 -7.80 23.34 -7.05
CA GLN A 46 -8.08 24.36 -6.04
C GLN A 46 -6.80 25.01 -5.46
N GLY A 47 -5.61 24.65 -5.94
CA GLY A 47 -4.35 25.21 -5.45
C GLY A 47 -4.07 24.87 -3.98
N HIS A 48 -4.47 23.69 -3.50
CA HIS A 48 -4.27 23.31 -2.12
C HIS A 48 -2.79 23.03 -1.80
N SER A 49 -2.38 23.46 -0.60
CA SER A 49 -1.06 23.17 -0.03
C SER A 49 -1.01 21.73 0.44
N LEU A 50 -0.30 20.90 -0.33
CA LEU A 50 -0.09 19.48 -0.06
C LEU A 50 1.34 19.26 0.45
N ARG A 51 1.47 18.61 1.61
CA ARG A 51 2.76 18.20 2.16
C ARG A 51 3.00 16.72 1.91
N ALA A 52 4.09 16.40 1.22
CA ALA A 52 4.56 15.03 1.10
C ALA A 52 5.05 14.53 2.48
N VAL A 53 4.53 13.39 2.92
CA VAL A 53 4.90 12.73 4.17
C VAL A 53 5.28 11.27 3.90
N PRO A 54 6.41 10.78 4.48
CA PRO A 54 6.79 9.38 4.34
C PRO A 54 5.79 8.51 5.09
N ILE A 55 5.37 7.41 4.46
CA ILE A 55 4.47 6.42 5.06
C ILE A 55 4.92 5.01 4.75
N THR A 56 4.56 4.08 5.63
CA THR A 56 4.69 2.64 5.36
C THR A 56 3.30 2.08 5.09
N LYS A 57 3.10 1.54 3.90
CA LYS A 57 1.87 0.84 3.53
C LYS A 57 2.07 -0.64 3.78
N HIS A 58 1.20 -1.24 4.57
CA HIS A 58 1.15 -2.67 4.82
C HIS A 58 0.07 -3.32 3.98
N PHE A 59 0.39 -4.48 3.42
CA PHE A 59 -0.51 -5.29 2.62
C PHE A 59 -1.09 -6.41 3.47
N ARG A 60 -2.40 -6.60 3.38
CA ARG A 60 -3.14 -7.57 4.17
C ARG A 60 -4.22 -8.24 3.35
N SER A 61 -4.51 -9.49 3.69
CA SER A 61 -5.59 -10.27 3.12
C SER A 61 -6.51 -10.76 4.22
N CYS A 62 -7.82 -10.68 3.98
CA CYS A 62 -8.82 -11.18 4.91
C CYS A 62 -8.76 -12.70 4.97
N VAL A 63 -8.64 -13.26 6.16
CA VAL A 63 -8.59 -14.72 6.36
C VAL A 63 -9.92 -15.38 5.96
N GLY A 64 -11.04 -14.66 6.06
CA GLY A 64 -12.37 -15.20 5.78
C GLY A 64 -12.75 -15.32 4.31
N CYS A 65 -12.35 -14.37 3.47
CA CYS A 65 -12.77 -14.31 2.06
C CYS A 65 -11.63 -14.02 1.08
N GLY A 66 -10.40 -13.90 1.57
CA GLY A 66 -9.24 -13.55 0.73
C GLY A 66 -9.16 -12.09 0.29
N ASN A 67 -10.21 -11.27 0.52
CA ASN A 67 -10.22 -9.87 0.10
C ASN A 67 -8.99 -9.11 0.60
N ARG A 68 -8.35 -8.38 -0.31
CA ARG A 68 -7.10 -7.67 -0.05
C ARG A 68 -7.37 -6.23 0.37
N ALA A 69 -6.51 -5.69 1.21
CA ALA A 69 -6.53 -4.29 1.59
C ALA A 69 -5.10 -3.81 1.85
N THR A 70 -4.93 -2.50 1.71
CA THR A 70 -3.68 -1.81 1.99
C THR A 70 -3.94 -0.71 3.01
N GLY A 71 -3.03 -0.46 3.93
CA GLY A 71 -3.18 0.65 4.86
C GLY A 71 -1.94 0.90 5.72
N PRO A 72 -2.00 1.91 6.60
CA PRO A 72 -0.84 2.33 7.39
C PRO A 72 -0.53 1.40 8.57
N ARG A 73 -1.40 0.43 8.87
CA ARG A 73 -1.23 -0.52 9.97
C ARG A 73 -1.04 -1.95 9.46
N PRO A 74 -0.15 -2.74 10.09
CA PRO A 74 0.01 -4.16 9.78
C PRO A 74 -1.24 -4.96 10.12
N ALA A 75 -1.32 -6.19 9.60
CA ALA A 75 -2.48 -7.06 9.74
C ALA A 75 -2.87 -7.32 11.21
N ASN A 76 -1.89 -7.56 12.09
CA ASN A 76 -2.10 -7.79 13.53
C ASN A 76 -2.56 -6.54 14.31
N GLN A 77 -2.47 -5.35 13.71
CA GLN A 77 -2.91 -4.08 14.32
C GLN A 77 -4.11 -3.45 13.58
N THR A 78 -4.69 -4.18 12.63
CA THR A 78 -5.84 -3.71 11.84
C THR A 78 -7.14 -4.04 12.58
N ALA A 79 -7.80 -3.01 13.12
CA ALA A 79 -9.12 -3.14 13.75
C ALA A 79 -10.31 -3.07 12.76
N THR A 80 -10.04 -2.69 11.51
CA THR A 80 -11.05 -2.48 10.47
C THR A 80 -11.64 -3.82 10.01
N ALA A 81 -12.97 -3.88 9.88
CA ALA A 81 -13.66 -5.02 9.30
C ALA A 81 -13.38 -5.14 7.79
N CYS A 82 -13.38 -6.37 7.28
CA CYS A 82 -13.33 -6.62 5.85
C CYS A 82 -14.58 -6.06 5.17
N ALA A 83 -14.39 -5.20 4.16
CA ALA A 83 -15.50 -4.61 3.41
C ALA A 83 -16.34 -5.64 2.62
N LYS A 84 -15.82 -6.84 2.36
CA LYS A 84 -16.53 -7.90 1.62
C LYS A 84 -17.31 -8.85 2.52
N CYS A 85 -16.75 -9.26 3.67
CA CYS A 85 -17.35 -10.30 4.51
C CYS A 85 -17.54 -9.91 5.98
N GLY A 86 -17.21 -8.68 6.37
CA GLY A 86 -17.39 -8.17 7.73
C GLY A 86 -16.40 -8.71 8.79
N LYS A 87 -15.65 -9.79 8.50
CA LYS A 87 -14.68 -10.35 9.45
C LYS A 87 -13.53 -9.38 9.70
N ARG A 88 -13.01 -9.35 10.94
CA ARG A 88 -11.89 -8.50 11.37
C ARG A 88 -10.54 -9.22 11.41
N VAL A 89 -10.49 -10.45 10.89
CA VAL A 89 -9.27 -11.27 10.91
C VAL A 89 -8.49 -11.07 9.62
N TRP A 90 -7.28 -10.52 9.76
CA TRP A 90 -6.38 -10.21 8.67
C TRP A 90 -5.07 -10.98 8.83
N LYS A 91 -4.50 -11.41 7.70
CA LYS A 91 -3.13 -11.91 7.62
C LYS A 91 -2.28 -10.99 6.74
N ALA A 92 -0.97 -10.95 6.97
CA ALA A 92 -0.05 -10.26 6.07
C ALA A 92 -0.16 -10.84 4.65
N ALA A 93 -0.04 -9.98 3.64
CA ALA A 93 -0.03 -10.38 2.23
C ALA A 93 1.20 -9.79 1.54
N SER A 94 1.73 -10.45 0.52
CA SER A 94 2.82 -9.90 -0.30
C SER A 94 2.30 -8.93 -1.35
N VAL A 95 3.15 -7.96 -1.72
CA VAL A 95 2.86 -6.96 -2.77
C VAL A 95 2.53 -7.60 -4.13
N ARG A 96 3.19 -8.72 -4.49
CA ARG A 96 2.99 -9.43 -5.78
C ARG A 96 1.55 -9.90 -6.00
N SER A 97 0.81 -10.05 -4.91
CA SER A 97 -0.55 -10.55 -4.97
C SER A 97 -1.60 -9.44 -5.16
N ILE A 98 -1.19 -8.17 -5.19
CA ILE A 98 -2.04 -7.03 -5.55
C ILE A 98 -1.75 -6.68 -7.00
N ARG A 99 -2.38 -7.41 -7.92
CA ARG A 99 -2.39 -7.05 -9.34
C ARG A 99 -3.24 -5.77 -9.47
N ALA A 100 -2.63 -4.72 -10.01
CA ALA A 100 -3.33 -3.50 -10.43
C ALA A 100 -4.36 -3.84 -11.53
#